data_AF-A0A846D100-F1
#
_entry.id   AF-A0A846D100-F1
#
_cell.length_a   1.000
_cell.length_b   1.000
_cell.length_c   1.000
_cell.angle_alpha   90.00
_cell.angle_beta   90.00
_cell.angle_gamma   90.00
#
_symmetry.space_group_name_H-M   'P 1'
#
loop_
_entity.id
_entity.type
_entity.pdbx_description
1 polymer ?
#
loop_
_entity_poly.entity_id
_entity_poly.type
_entity_poly.pdbx_seq_one_letter_code
_entity_poly.pdbx_strand_id
1 'polypeptide(L)' 'MTNLILTSSFKRAFKAIIKREPNLKPKIEAKLRLLADNQHNPNSY' A
#
# COMPACT_ATOMS: atom_id res chain seq x y z
N MET A 1 -15.17 4.69 -2.02
CA MET A 1 -14.02 4.81 -1.11
C MET A 1 -13.97 3.58 -0.22
N THR A 2 -13.15 2.60 -0.60
CA THR A 2 -12.90 1.43 0.23
C THR A 2 -11.84 1.78 1.28
N ASN A 3 -12.14 1.52 2.55
CA ASN A 3 -11.16 1.71 3.62
C ASN A 3 -10.09 0.63 3.50
N LEU A 4 -8.90 1.00 2.98
CA LEU A 4 -7.74 0.13 2.92
C LEU A 4 -7.25 -0.14 4.35
N ILE A 5 -7.57 -1.30 4.90
CA ILE A 5 -7.14 -1.68 6.26
C ILE A 5 -5.73 -2.27 6.18
N LEU A 6 -4.76 -1.49 6.65
CA LEU A 6 -3.37 -1.94 6.78
C LEU A 6 -3.14 -2.60 8.14
N THR A 7 -2.73 -3.87 8.10
CA THR A 7 -2.42 -4.65 9.30
C THR A 7 -1.20 -4.09 10.05
N SER A 8 -1.10 -4.40 11.34
CA SER A 8 0.05 -4.03 12.16
C SER A 8 1.36 -4.62 11.63
N SER A 9 1.32 -5.85 11.10
CA SER A 9 2.47 -6.50 10.46
C SER A 9 2.94 -5.74 9.22
N PHE A 10 2.02 -5.31 8.35
CA PHE A 10 2.34 -4.49 7.18
C PHE A 10 3.01 -3.17 7.60
N LYS A 11 2.43 -2.46 8.57
CA LYS A 11 2.98 -1.17 9.07
C LYS A 11 4.41 -1.32 9.59
N ARG A 12 4.70 -2.42 10.32
CA ARG A 12 6.06 -2.72 10.83
C ARG A 12 7.05 -3.00 9.68
N ALA A 13 6.66 -3.84 8.73
CA ALA A 13 7.51 -4.16 7.58
C ALA A 13 7.77 -2.92 6.73
N PHE A 14 6.73 -2.12 6.45
CA PHE A 14 6.84 -0.87 5.73
C PHE A 14 7.84 0.08 6.40
N LYS A 15 7.72 0.28 7.72
CA LYS A 15 8.64 1.13 8.49
C LYS A 15 10.09 0.63 8.42
N ALA A 16 10.31 -0.68 8.47
CA ALA A 16 11.65 -1.27 8.36
C ALA A 16 12.25 -1.06 6.96
N ILE A 17 11.45 -1.20 5.91
CA ILE A 17 11.88 -1.02 4.52
C ILE A 17 12.21 0.44 4.25
N ILE A 18 11.35 1.39 4.59
CA ILE A 18 11.62 2.82 4.33
C ILE A 18 12.80 3.36 5.15
N LYS A 19 13.13 2.72 6.29
CA LYS A 19 14.33 3.06 7.07
C LYS A 19 15.61 2.66 6.33
N ARG A 20 15.58 1.53 5.60
CA ARG A 20 16.72 1.02 4.82
C ARG A 20 16.80 1.69 3.44
N GLU A 21 15.66 1.90 2.81
CA GLU A 21 15.53 2.46 1.46
C GLU A 21 14.42 3.54 1.43
N PRO A 22 14.73 4.78 1.85
CA PRO A 22 13.75 5.85 1.92
C PRO A 22 13.13 6.19 0.55
N ASN A 23 13.86 5.94 -0.53
CA ASN A 23 13.43 6.18 -1.91
C ASN A 23 12.22 5.31 -2.31
N LEU A 24 11.97 4.19 -1.63
CA LEU A 24 10.83 3.31 -1.92
C LEU A 24 9.51 3.84 -1.35
N LYS A 25 9.56 4.73 -0.36
CA LYS A 25 8.37 5.29 0.28
C LYS A 25 7.35 5.87 -0.72
N PRO A 26 7.71 6.83 -1.61
CA PRO A 26 6.75 7.39 -2.56
C PRO A 26 6.16 6.35 -3.52
N LYS A 27 6.96 5.36 -3.94
CA LYS A 27 6.52 4.30 -4.84
C LYS A 27 5.48 3.38 -4.19
N ILE A 28 5.68 3.03 -2.92
CA ILE A 28 4.74 2.20 -2.15
C ILE A 28 3.47 2.99 -1.84
N GLU A 29 3.58 4.24 -1.42
CA GLU A 29 2.41 5.10 -1.15
C GLU A 29 1.55 5.32 -2.41
N ALA A 30 2.17 5.53 -3.58
CA ALA A 30 1.45 5.63 -4.85
C ALA A 30 0.64 4.37 -5.15
N LYS A 31 1.22 3.18 -4.96
CA LYS A 31 0.50 1.91 -5.13
C LYS A 31 -0.64 1.74 -4.12
N LEU A 32 -0.44 2.12 -2.86
CA LEU A 32 -1.49 2.05 -1.84
C LEU A 32 -2.67 2.97 -2.18
N ARG A 33 -2.39 4.18 -2.71
CA ARG A 33 -3.44 5.08 -3.22
C ARG A 33 -4.19 4.44 -4.38
N LEU A 34 -3.49 3.88 -5.37
CA LEU A 34 -4.12 3.17 -6.49
C LEU A 34 -5.01 2.00 -6.03
N LEU A 35 -4.62 1.29 -4.97
CA LEU A 35 -5.42 0.21 -4.37
C LEU A 35 -6.63 0.72 -3.57
N ALA A 36 -6.55 1.92 -3.00
CA ALA A 36 -7.67 2.55 -2.31
C ALA A 36 -8.69 3.16 -3.28
N ASP A 37 -8.20 3.74 -4.39
CA ASP A 37 -8.99 4.34 -5.46
C ASP A 37 -9.61 3.29 -6.40
N ASN A 38 -8.83 2.31 -6.86
CA ASN A 38 -9.40 1.18 -7.59
C ASN A 38 -10.01 0.22 -6.59
N GLN A 39 -11.33 0.27 -6.46
CA GLN A 39 -12.11 -0.89 -6.05
C GLN A 39 -11.65 -2.03 -6.96
N HIS A 40 -10.81 -2.92 -6.44
CA HIS A 40 -10.39 -4.12 -7.16
C HIS A 40 -11.68 -4.78 -7.65
N ASN A 41 -11.90 -4.77 -8.96
CA ASN A 41 -13.09 -5.35 -9.57
C ASN A 41 -12.70 -6.80 -9.88
N PRO A 42 -13.04 -7.78 -9.01
CA PRO A 42 -12.60 -9.17 -9.20
C PRO A 42 -13.25 -9.86 -10.42
N ASN A 43 -14.11 -9.16 -11.17
CA ASN A 43 -14.87 -9.69 -12.31
C ASN A 43 -14.36 -9.23 -13.69
N SER A 44 -13.10 -8.80 -13.83
CA SER A 44 -12.51 -8.61 -15.16
C SER A 44 -11.93 -9.95 -15.68
N TYR A 45 -12.82 -10.84 -16.12
CA TYR A 45 -12.53 -11.99 -16.98
C TYR A 45 -13.38 -11.86 -18.24
#